data_AF-A0A4P8PTM0-F1
#
_entry.id   AF-A0A4P8PTM0-F1
#
_cell.length_a   1.000
_cell.length_b   1.000
_cell.length_c   1.000
_cell.angle_alpha   90.00
_cell.angle_beta   90.00
_cell.angle_gamma   90.00
#
_symmetry.space_group_name_H-M   'P 1'
#
loop_
_entity.id
_entity.type
_entity.pdbx_description
1 polymer ?
#
loop_
_entity_poly.entity_id
_entity_poly.type
_entity_poly.pdbx_seq_one_letter_code
_entity_poly.pdbx_strand_id
1 'polypeptide(L)'
;MAFASNKKWGLEHAVFAGATAATVYGAVTGRERVQQIAKPVIAPALAARVLRRRDDLDTADTALLVAGLAAATVGDVFMIDPDVDSRLRRGATSFGVMQTAYASVLLRRGARPGLAAALPRLGAWLGASGLLRGQAPTVARTLTGYGALLGTTATLAADPALAPGAADVAGLPVPNCRDRRSWLGLGGLLFTGSDGLIVVRKLFLRGTKSRAAAEGAVLASYAAAQLLLVEGMLAAARRR
;
A
#
# COMPACT_ATOMS: atom_id res chain seq x y z
N MET A 1 14.56 8.23 24.61
CA MET A 1 14.40 9.31 23.62
C MET A 1 15.60 9.30 22.67
N ALA A 2 15.41 8.87 21.43
CA ALA A 2 16.43 8.97 20.38
C ALA A 2 15.74 9.18 19.01
N PHE A 3 14.90 10.21 18.93
CA PHE A 3 14.33 10.72 17.69
C PHE A 3 15.28 11.76 17.09
N ALA A 4 16.49 11.37 16.66
CA ALA A 4 17.35 12.22 15.82
C ALA A 4 18.57 11.44 15.33
N SER A 5 18.41 10.59 14.31
CA SER A 5 19.53 10.25 13.42
C SER A 5 19.34 11.05 12.13
N ASN A 6 20.00 12.20 12.10
CA ASN A 6 19.73 13.34 11.22
C ASN A 6 20.25 13.17 9.77
N LYS A 7 20.20 11.96 9.18
CA LYS A 7 20.80 11.70 7.85
C LYS A 7 20.03 10.76 6.90
N LYS A 8 18.77 10.40 7.13
CA LYS A 8 18.10 9.35 6.31
C LYS A 8 16.73 9.68 5.69
N TRP A 9 16.18 10.87 5.92
CA TRP A 9 14.89 11.29 5.38
C TRP A 9 15.10 12.50 4.47
N GLY A 10 15.00 12.29 3.16
CA GLY A 10 15.20 13.32 2.13
C GLY A 10 13.95 14.18 1.89
N LEU A 11 14.08 15.19 1.02
CA LEU A 11 13.00 16.08 0.58
C LEU A 11 11.74 15.30 0.15
N GLU A 12 11.93 14.17 -0.51
CA GLU A 12 10.86 13.25 -0.96
C GLU A 12 9.95 12.85 0.20
N HIS A 13 10.52 12.57 1.37
CA HIS A 13 9.75 12.14 2.51
C HIS A 13 9.02 13.30 3.18
N ALA A 14 9.60 14.51 3.15
CA ALA A 14 8.93 15.71 3.61
C ALA A 14 7.73 16.04 2.71
N VAL A 15 7.91 15.96 1.38
CA VAL A 15 6.82 16.10 0.40
C VAL A 15 5.76 15.02 0.61
N PHE A 16 6.17 13.76 0.77
CA PHE A 16 5.28 12.65 1.06
C PHE A 16 4.46 12.86 2.34
N ALA A 17 5.13 13.26 3.44
CA ALA A 17 4.49 13.49 4.72
C ALA A 17 3.52 14.68 4.66
N GLY A 18 3.91 15.77 4.00
CA GLY A 18 3.06 16.94 3.77
C GLY A 18 1.83 16.61 2.91
N ALA A 19 2.03 15.89 1.80
CA ALA A 19 0.95 15.43 0.93
C ALA A 19 -0.01 14.49 1.68
N THR A 20 0.53 13.57 2.49
CA THR A 20 -0.26 12.66 3.33
C THR A 20 -1.10 13.44 4.34
N ALA A 21 -0.48 14.35 5.10
CA ALA A 21 -1.16 15.15 6.11
C ALA A 21 -2.26 16.02 5.49
N ALA A 22 -1.98 16.68 4.36
CA ALA A 22 -2.96 17.48 3.63
C ALA A 22 -4.12 16.62 3.11
N THR A 23 -3.83 15.42 2.59
CA THR A 23 -4.84 14.48 2.09
C THR A 23 -5.76 13.99 3.21
N VAL A 24 -5.19 13.57 4.34
CA VAL A 24 -5.96 13.13 5.52
C VAL A 24 -6.79 14.28 6.08
N TYR A 25 -6.21 15.48 6.22
CA TYR A 25 -6.94 16.68 6.63
C TYR A 25 -8.10 16.97 5.67
N GLY A 26 -7.85 16.89 4.36
CA GLY A 26 -8.86 17.08 3.32
C GLY A 26 -10.03 16.11 3.47
N ALA A 27 -9.77 14.84 3.76
CA ALA A 27 -10.81 13.84 3.99
C ALA A 27 -11.62 14.08 5.27
N VAL A 28 -10.95 14.29 6.40
CA VAL A 28 -11.62 14.45 7.69
C VAL A 28 -12.45 15.74 7.74
N THR A 29 -12.04 16.78 7.02
CA THR A 29 -12.75 18.07 6.97
C THR A 29 -13.70 18.22 5.78
N GLY A 30 -13.84 17.20 4.92
CA GLY A 30 -14.69 17.26 3.73
C GLY A 30 -14.21 18.23 2.64
N ARG A 31 -12.92 18.61 2.66
CA ARG A 31 -12.30 19.49 1.67
C ARG A 31 -11.74 18.68 0.49
N GLU A 32 -12.63 18.26 -0.40
CA GLU A 32 -12.28 17.42 -1.56
C GLU A 32 -11.19 18.03 -2.44
N ARG A 33 -11.20 19.36 -2.67
CA ARG A 33 -10.16 20.05 -3.45
C ARG A 33 -8.74 19.85 -2.89
N VAL A 34 -8.61 19.80 -1.56
CA VAL A 34 -7.32 19.55 -0.92
C VAL A 34 -6.86 18.11 -1.23
N GLN A 35 -7.79 17.15 -1.17
CA GLN A 35 -7.49 15.76 -1.54
C GLN A 35 -7.11 15.62 -3.02
N GLN A 36 -7.84 16.27 -3.92
CA GLN A 36 -7.60 16.24 -5.36
C GLN A 36 -6.20 16.71 -5.73
N ILE A 37 -5.66 17.67 -4.99
CA ILE A 37 -4.30 18.20 -5.22
C ILE A 37 -3.25 17.35 -4.49
N ALA A 38 -3.48 17.04 -3.22
CA ALA A 38 -2.45 16.43 -2.37
C ALA A 38 -2.29 14.92 -2.60
N LYS A 39 -3.39 14.19 -2.77
CA LYS A 39 -3.36 12.72 -2.87
C LYS A 39 -2.51 12.23 -4.05
N PRO A 40 -2.63 12.80 -5.27
CA PRO A 40 -1.81 12.39 -6.40
C PRO A 40 -0.31 12.71 -6.25
N VAL A 41 0.12 13.43 -5.21
CA VAL A 41 1.55 13.75 -4.95
C VAL A 41 2.24 12.65 -4.12
N ILE A 42 1.47 11.83 -3.40
CA ILE A 42 1.99 10.79 -2.50
C ILE A 42 2.88 9.79 -3.25
N ALA A 43 2.35 9.12 -4.28
CA ALA A 43 3.11 8.12 -5.03
C ALA A 43 4.25 8.71 -5.88
N PRO A 44 4.12 9.86 -6.55
CA PRO A 44 5.23 10.51 -7.25
C PRO A 44 6.39 10.92 -6.34
N ALA A 45 6.12 11.30 -5.09
CA ALA A 45 7.20 11.58 -4.13
C ALA A 45 8.05 10.33 -3.86
N LEU A 46 7.41 9.17 -3.71
CA LEU A 46 8.10 7.89 -3.59
C LEU A 46 8.77 7.46 -4.92
N ALA A 47 8.19 7.79 -6.07
CA ALA A 47 8.81 7.47 -7.36
C ALA A 47 10.11 8.27 -7.55
N ALA A 48 10.12 9.54 -7.17
CA ALA A 48 11.33 10.36 -7.14
C ALA A 48 12.40 9.79 -6.20
N ARG A 49 11.98 9.17 -5.09
CA ARG A 49 12.88 8.46 -4.17
C ARG A 49 13.51 7.24 -4.84
N VAL A 50 12.73 6.42 -5.53
CA VAL A 50 13.22 5.27 -6.30
C VAL A 50 14.22 5.72 -7.37
N LEU A 51 13.88 6.74 -8.15
CA LEU A 51 14.74 7.27 -9.21
C LEU A 51 16.07 7.82 -8.68
N ARG A 52 16.08 8.43 -7.50
CA ARG A 52 17.33 8.89 -6.86
C ARG A 52 18.21 7.76 -6.33
N ARG A 53 17.64 6.58 -6.10
CA ARG A 53 18.36 5.39 -5.65
C ARG A 53 18.65 4.43 -6.79
N ARG A 54 18.29 4.77 -8.04
CA ARG A 54 18.41 3.88 -9.20
C ARG A 54 19.81 3.30 -9.40
N ASP A 55 20.85 4.06 -9.07
CA ASP A 55 22.24 3.64 -9.23
C ASP A 55 22.63 2.52 -8.26
N ASP A 56 21.90 2.41 -7.13
CA ASP A 56 22.03 1.32 -6.16
C ASP A 56 21.14 0.10 -6.49
N LEU A 57 20.29 0.20 -7.51
CA LEU A 57 19.25 -0.77 -7.81
C LEU A 57 19.51 -1.47 -9.14
N ASP A 58 18.85 -2.60 -9.33
CA ASP A 58 18.75 -3.18 -10.66
C ASP A 58 17.78 -2.38 -11.56
N THR A 59 18.07 -2.34 -12.87
CA THR A 59 17.26 -1.59 -13.84
C THR A 59 15.82 -2.10 -13.86
N ALA A 60 15.63 -3.42 -13.82
CA ALA A 60 14.30 -4.02 -13.82
C ALA A 60 13.51 -3.66 -12.56
N ASP A 61 14.15 -3.66 -11.39
CA ASP A 61 13.49 -3.31 -10.13
C ASP A 61 13.14 -1.83 -10.06
N THR A 62 14.03 -0.97 -10.57
CA THR A 62 13.75 0.47 -10.72
C THR A 62 12.53 0.67 -11.63
N ALA A 63 12.50 -0.01 -12.78
CA ALA A 63 11.39 0.08 -13.74
C ALA A 63 10.07 -0.42 -13.13
N LEU A 64 10.08 -1.57 -12.45
CA LEU A 64 8.90 -2.13 -11.78
C LEU A 64 8.38 -1.21 -10.68
N LEU A 65 9.26 -0.69 -9.81
CA LEU A 65 8.85 0.20 -8.72
C LEU A 65 8.27 1.52 -9.25
N VAL A 66 8.91 2.13 -10.26
CA VAL A 66 8.41 3.36 -10.88
C VAL A 66 7.09 3.12 -11.62
N ALA A 67 6.98 2.03 -12.38
CA ALA A 67 5.73 1.67 -13.07
C ALA A 67 4.60 1.41 -12.07
N GLY A 68 4.89 0.68 -10.98
CA GLY A 68 3.92 0.45 -9.92
C GLY A 68 3.46 1.74 -9.25
N LEU A 69 4.37 2.67 -8.96
CA LEU A 69 4.05 3.97 -8.37
C LEU A 69 3.30 4.90 -9.34
N ALA A 70 3.59 4.83 -10.63
CA ALA A 70 2.81 5.52 -11.66
C ALA A 70 1.37 4.98 -11.71
N ALA A 71 1.20 3.65 -11.69
CA ALA A 71 -0.11 3.02 -11.60
C ALA A 71 -0.84 3.37 -10.29
N ALA A 72 -0.11 3.46 -9.17
CA ALA A 72 -0.65 3.92 -7.90
C ALA A 72 -1.17 5.36 -7.98
N THR A 73 -0.42 6.24 -8.65
CA THR A 73 -0.81 7.65 -8.87
C THR A 73 -2.13 7.75 -9.65
N VAL A 74 -2.27 6.95 -10.72
CA VAL A 74 -3.51 6.85 -11.49
C VAL A 74 -4.66 6.30 -10.63
N GLY A 75 -4.37 5.27 -9.83
CA GLY A 75 -5.31 4.69 -8.88
C GLY A 75 -5.80 5.72 -7.86
N ASP A 76 -4.90 6.53 -7.32
CA ASP A 76 -5.18 7.58 -6.35
C ASP A 76 -6.13 8.63 -6.91
N VAL A 77 -5.96 9.04 -8.18
CA VAL A 77 -6.87 9.96 -8.87
C VAL A 77 -8.28 9.36 -9.00
N PHE A 78 -8.40 8.09 -9.41
CA PHE A 78 -9.72 7.45 -9.48
C PHE A 78 -10.34 7.28 -8.09
N MET A 79 -9.53 7.08 -7.06
CA MET A 79 -9.97 6.80 -5.68
C MET A 79 -10.20 8.06 -4.84
N ILE A 80 -10.30 9.24 -5.44
CA ILE A 80 -10.76 10.45 -4.75
C ILE A 80 -12.24 10.30 -4.34
N ASP A 81 -13.05 9.66 -5.20
CA ASP A 81 -14.45 9.33 -4.90
C ASP A 81 -14.69 7.83 -5.13
N PRO A 82 -14.42 6.99 -4.11
CA PRO A 82 -14.56 5.54 -4.20
C PRO A 82 -16.02 5.05 -4.14
N ASP A 83 -16.98 5.96 -3.95
CA ASP A 83 -18.39 5.59 -3.88
C ASP A 83 -18.98 5.35 -5.27
N VAL A 84 -18.40 5.96 -6.29
CA VAL A 84 -18.74 5.72 -7.70
C VAL A 84 -18.09 4.42 -8.20
N ASP A 85 -18.92 3.41 -8.50
CA ASP A 85 -18.46 2.07 -8.90
C ASP A 85 -17.50 2.06 -10.10
N SER A 86 -17.71 2.91 -11.10
CA SER A 86 -16.84 2.99 -12.28
C SER A 86 -15.44 3.49 -11.90
N ARG A 87 -15.35 4.47 -11.00
CA ARG A 87 -14.09 5.00 -10.46
C ARG A 87 -13.43 3.96 -9.55
N LEU A 88 -14.19 3.32 -8.67
CA LEU A 88 -13.70 2.25 -7.79
C LEU A 88 -13.08 1.09 -8.59
N ARG A 89 -13.72 0.64 -9.68
CA ARG A 89 -13.16 -0.41 -10.55
C ARG A 89 -11.87 0.04 -11.23
N ARG A 90 -11.81 1.25 -11.79
CA ARG A 90 -10.60 1.79 -12.43
C ARG A 90 -9.45 1.97 -11.45
N GLY A 91 -9.76 2.45 -10.25
CA GLY A 91 -8.82 2.56 -9.13
C GLY A 91 -8.25 1.20 -8.75
N ALA A 92 -9.12 0.21 -8.49
CA ALA A 92 -8.73 -1.15 -8.16
C ALA A 92 -7.91 -1.84 -9.27
N THR A 93 -8.24 -1.62 -10.55
CA THR A 93 -7.42 -2.13 -11.65
C THR A 93 -6.03 -1.49 -11.68
N SER A 94 -5.94 -0.18 -11.45
CA SER A 94 -4.66 0.55 -11.41
C SER A 94 -3.80 0.08 -10.24
N PHE A 95 -4.39 -0.09 -9.05
CA PHE A 95 -3.69 -0.70 -7.92
C PHE A 95 -3.36 -2.17 -8.16
N GLY A 96 -4.16 -2.91 -8.92
CA GLY A 96 -3.82 -4.26 -9.36
C GLY A 96 -2.50 -4.30 -10.13
N VAL A 97 -2.30 -3.39 -11.08
CA VAL A 97 -1.02 -3.24 -11.81
C VAL A 97 0.13 -2.93 -10.84
N MET A 98 -0.07 -2.03 -9.89
CA MET A 98 0.91 -1.73 -8.84
C MET A 98 1.25 -2.97 -8.01
N GLN A 99 0.26 -3.73 -7.53
CA GLN A 99 0.48 -4.94 -6.74
C GLN A 99 1.26 -5.99 -7.55
N THR A 100 0.94 -6.17 -8.85
CA THR A 100 1.72 -7.07 -9.72
C THR A 100 3.18 -6.63 -9.84
N ALA A 101 3.44 -5.33 -9.98
CA ALA A 101 4.80 -4.80 -10.04
C ALA A 101 5.55 -5.03 -8.72
N TYR A 102 4.90 -4.79 -7.58
CA TYR A 102 5.48 -5.01 -6.25
C TYR A 102 5.74 -6.49 -5.97
N ALA A 103 4.79 -7.36 -6.27
CA ALA A 103 4.97 -8.81 -6.18
C ALA A 103 6.16 -9.27 -7.04
N SER A 104 6.31 -8.72 -8.24
CA SER A 104 7.42 -9.05 -9.15
C SER A 104 8.78 -8.65 -8.56
N VAL A 105 8.89 -7.47 -7.93
CA VAL A 105 10.11 -7.06 -7.21
C VAL A 105 10.41 -8.01 -6.06
N LEU A 106 9.40 -8.34 -5.24
CA LEU A 106 9.56 -9.24 -4.10
C LEU A 106 10.03 -10.64 -4.53
N LEU A 107 9.43 -11.21 -5.59
CA LEU A 107 9.84 -12.48 -6.17
C LEU A 107 11.29 -12.45 -6.69
N ARG A 108 11.68 -11.37 -7.40
CA ARG A 108 13.07 -11.18 -7.86
C ARG A 108 14.06 -11.09 -6.69
N ARG A 109 13.60 -10.67 -5.52
CA ARG A 109 14.40 -10.61 -4.28
C ARG A 109 14.26 -11.85 -3.39
N GLY A 110 13.74 -12.93 -3.95
CA GLY A 110 13.74 -14.25 -3.33
C GLY A 110 12.61 -14.48 -2.35
N ALA A 111 11.61 -13.60 -2.29
CA ALA A 111 10.44 -13.80 -1.46
C ALA A 111 9.68 -15.06 -1.87
N ARG A 112 9.27 -15.86 -0.89
CA ARG A 112 8.50 -17.08 -1.07
C ARG A 112 7.19 -17.00 -0.29
N PRO A 113 6.09 -17.56 -0.82
CA PRO A 113 4.84 -17.59 -0.09
C PRO A 113 4.95 -18.54 1.11
N GLY A 114 4.87 -17.99 2.32
CA GLY A 114 4.80 -18.77 3.56
C GLY A 114 3.36 -19.10 3.94
N LEU A 115 3.09 -20.35 4.36
CA LEU A 115 1.74 -20.79 4.75
C LEU A 115 1.16 -19.99 5.92
N ALA A 116 1.99 -19.64 6.91
CA ALA A 116 1.58 -18.85 8.07
C ALA A 116 1.04 -17.47 7.67
N ALA A 117 1.64 -16.83 6.67
CA ALA A 117 1.17 -15.57 6.12
C ALA A 117 -0.01 -15.75 5.15
N ALA A 118 -0.01 -16.82 4.34
CA ALA A 118 -1.00 -17.06 3.30
C ALA A 118 -2.38 -17.42 3.86
N LEU A 119 -2.47 -18.31 4.85
CA LEU A 119 -3.76 -18.84 5.32
C LEU A 119 -4.72 -17.76 5.86
N PRO A 120 -4.30 -16.85 6.77
CA PRO A 120 -5.19 -15.80 7.25
C PRO A 120 -5.65 -14.87 6.11
N ARG A 121 -4.76 -14.59 5.15
CA ARG A 121 -5.05 -13.71 4.01
C ARG A 121 -6.01 -14.36 3.03
N LEU A 122 -5.88 -15.67 2.79
CA LEU A 122 -6.83 -16.45 1.98
C LEU A 122 -8.21 -16.46 2.63
N GLY A 123 -8.30 -16.70 3.94
CA GLY A 123 -9.56 -16.64 4.68
C GLY A 123 -10.22 -15.27 4.58
N ALA A 124 -9.47 -14.20 4.84
CA ALA A 124 -9.95 -12.83 4.72
C ALA A 124 -10.41 -12.50 3.29
N TRP A 125 -9.65 -12.91 2.27
CA TRP A 125 -9.99 -12.70 0.87
C TRP A 125 -11.26 -13.44 0.46
N LEU A 126 -11.42 -14.71 0.85
CA LEU A 126 -12.63 -15.49 0.59
C LEU A 126 -13.86 -14.84 1.24
N GLY A 127 -13.74 -14.44 2.51
CA GLY A 127 -14.81 -13.75 3.24
C GLY A 127 -15.21 -12.43 2.56
N ALA A 128 -14.24 -11.57 2.25
CA ALA A 128 -14.47 -10.31 1.56
C ALA A 128 -15.09 -10.51 0.17
N SER A 129 -14.61 -11.50 -0.59
CA SER A 129 -15.12 -11.82 -1.93
C SER A 129 -16.57 -12.31 -1.90
N GLY A 130 -16.91 -13.15 -0.91
CA GLY A 130 -18.28 -13.60 -0.67
C GLY A 130 -19.20 -12.44 -0.30
N LEU A 131 -18.76 -11.58 0.62
CA LEU A 131 -19.51 -10.38 1.01
C LEU A 131 -19.75 -9.44 -0.18
N LEU A 132 -18.72 -9.19 -0.99
CA LEU A 132 -18.81 -8.35 -2.17
C LEU A 132 -19.78 -8.91 -3.22
N ARG A 133 -19.80 -10.23 -3.45
CA ARG A 133 -20.80 -10.84 -4.34
C ARG A 133 -22.22 -10.62 -3.87
N GLY A 134 -22.47 -10.72 -2.56
CA GLY A 134 -23.81 -10.56 -1.99
C GLY A 134 -24.28 -9.11 -1.94
N GLN A 135 -23.39 -8.18 -1.62
CA GLN A 135 -23.75 -6.79 -1.29
C GLN A 135 -23.37 -5.75 -2.37
N ALA A 136 -22.41 -6.06 -3.24
CA ALA A 136 -21.93 -5.15 -4.28
C ALA A 136 -21.50 -5.89 -5.57
N PRO A 137 -22.43 -6.63 -6.21
CA PRO A 137 -22.12 -7.51 -7.34
C PRO A 137 -21.51 -6.78 -8.55
N THR A 138 -21.83 -5.50 -8.73
CA THR A 138 -21.35 -4.63 -9.82
C THR A 138 -19.83 -4.43 -9.83
N VAL A 139 -19.19 -4.53 -8.65
CA VAL A 139 -17.75 -4.34 -8.46
C VAL A 139 -17.05 -5.60 -7.97
N ALA A 140 -17.81 -6.62 -7.56
CA ALA A 140 -17.30 -7.83 -6.92
C ALA A 140 -16.20 -8.51 -7.73
N ARG A 141 -16.37 -8.71 -9.04
CA ARG A 141 -15.37 -9.39 -9.89
C ARG A 141 -14.04 -8.65 -9.89
N THR A 142 -14.06 -7.34 -10.11
CA THR A 142 -12.85 -6.51 -10.15
C THR A 142 -12.17 -6.48 -8.78
N LEU A 143 -12.93 -6.26 -7.71
CA LEU A 143 -12.38 -6.18 -6.35
C LEU A 143 -11.88 -7.53 -5.82
N THR A 144 -12.53 -8.65 -6.22
CA THR A 144 -12.06 -10.01 -5.91
C THR A 144 -10.71 -10.27 -6.58
N GLY A 145 -10.60 -9.96 -7.88
CA GLY A 145 -9.35 -10.15 -8.63
C GLY A 145 -8.22 -9.27 -8.09
N TYR A 146 -8.53 -8.00 -7.82
CA TYR A 146 -7.60 -7.07 -7.17
C TYR A 146 -7.16 -7.58 -5.78
N GLY A 147 -8.13 -8.00 -4.95
CA GLY A 147 -7.87 -8.52 -3.61
C GLY A 147 -6.96 -9.75 -3.61
N ALA A 148 -7.02 -10.58 -4.64
CA ALA A 148 -6.10 -11.71 -4.80
C ALA A 148 -4.66 -11.23 -5.03
N LEU A 149 -4.45 -10.25 -5.91
CA LEU A 149 -3.13 -9.65 -6.17
C LEU A 149 -2.56 -8.97 -4.91
N LEU A 150 -3.39 -8.24 -4.18
CA LEU A 150 -3.04 -7.66 -2.89
C LEU A 150 -2.66 -8.74 -1.87
N GLY A 151 -3.46 -9.80 -1.74
CA GLY A 151 -3.18 -10.93 -0.86
C GLY A 151 -1.86 -11.63 -1.20
N THR A 152 -1.57 -11.83 -2.49
CA THR A 152 -0.28 -12.38 -2.96
C THR A 152 0.87 -11.46 -2.56
N THR A 153 0.78 -10.16 -2.86
CA THR A 153 1.84 -9.19 -2.54
C THR A 153 2.09 -9.12 -1.04
N ALA A 154 1.02 -9.05 -0.24
CA ALA A 154 1.10 -9.00 1.22
C ALA A 154 1.64 -10.31 1.83
N THR A 155 1.45 -11.44 1.16
CA THR A 155 2.02 -12.74 1.57
C THR A 155 3.52 -12.77 1.29
N LEU A 156 3.93 -12.35 0.09
CA LEU A 156 5.36 -12.27 -0.28
C LEU A 156 6.11 -11.25 0.58
N ALA A 157 5.50 -10.10 0.86
CA ALA A 157 6.08 -9.05 1.69
C ALA A 157 6.28 -9.49 3.15
N ALA A 158 5.55 -10.50 3.60
CA ALA A 158 5.66 -11.05 4.96
C ALA A 158 6.75 -12.12 5.09
N ASP A 159 7.43 -12.52 4.01
CA ASP A 159 8.44 -13.59 4.07
C ASP A 159 9.62 -13.22 5.01
N PRO A 160 9.87 -13.99 6.09
CA PRO A 160 10.99 -13.75 6.99
C PRO A 160 12.37 -13.84 6.32
N ALA A 161 12.50 -14.56 5.20
CA ALA A 161 13.75 -14.67 4.47
C ALA A 161 14.23 -13.31 3.90
N LEU A 162 13.32 -12.34 3.72
CA LEU A 162 13.67 -10.99 3.30
C LEU A 162 14.39 -10.20 4.39
N ALA A 163 14.16 -10.53 5.67
CA ALA A 163 14.71 -9.82 6.83
C ALA A 163 15.18 -10.79 7.93
N PRO A 164 16.20 -11.65 7.67
CA PRO A 164 16.57 -12.75 8.56
C PRO A 164 17.09 -12.31 9.94
N GLY A 165 17.48 -11.05 10.11
CA GLY A 165 17.92 -10.49 11.39
C GLY A 165 16.82 -9.80 12.18
N ALA A 166 15.58 -9.77 11.69
CA ALA A 166 14.44 -9.20 12.40
C ALA A 166 13.83 -10.25 13.33
N ALA A 167 13.28 -9.80 14.46
CA ALA A 167 12.40 -10.65 15.26
C ALA A 167 11.17 -11.04 14.42
N ASP A 168 10.69 -12.26 14.59
CA ASP A 168 9.51 -12.78 13.90
C ASP A 168 8.38 -13.05 14.90
N VAL A 169 7.16 -12.66 14.54
CA VAL A 169 5.96 -13.00 15.30
C VAL A 169 4.96 -13.62 14.35
N ALA A 170 4.70 -14.92 14.53
CA ALA A 170 3.76 -15.70 13.71
C ALA A 170 4.05 -15.65 12.19
N GLY A 171 5.33 -15.68 11.80
CA GLY A 171 5.74 -15.61 10.40
C GLY A 171 5.64 -14.20 9.80
N LEU A 172 5.68 -13.17 10.64
CA LEU A 172 5.76 -11.77 10.25
C LEU A 172 6.99 -11.11 10.87
N PRO A 173 7.93 -10.60 10.05
CA PRO A 173 9.02 -9.77 10.53
C PRO A 173 8.51 -8.52 11.26
N VAL A 174 9.01 -8.32 12.47
CA VAL A 174 8.70 -7.13 13.29
C VAL A 174 9.51 -5.94 12.78
N PRO A 175 8.85 -4.83 12.41
CA PRO A 175 9.52 -3.64 11.92
C PRO A 175 10.56 -3.12 12.92
N ASN A 176 11.78 -2.88 12.45
CA ASN A 176 12.83 -2.27 13.24
C ASN A 176 13.61 -1.23 12.42
N CYS A 177 14.28 -0.31 13.11
CA CYS A 177 14.98 0.81 12.47
C CYS A 177 16.30 0.42 11.79
N ARG A 178 16.86 -0.75 12.12
CA ARG A 178 18.17 -1.21 11.60
C ARG A 178 18.03 -1.82 10.22
N ASP A 179 16.94 -2.56 9.99
CA ASP A 179 16.66 -3.23 8.74
C ASP A 179 15.27 -2.87 8.19
N ARG A 180 15.23 -1.97 7.20
CA ARG A 180 13.98 -1.55 6.55
C ARG A 180 13.28 -2.71 5.82
N ARG A 181 13.94 -3.82 5.52
CA ARG A 181 13.29 -5.00 4.93
C ARG A 181 12.22 -5.59 5.85
N SER A 182 12.39 -5.43 7.17
CA SER A 182 11.38 -5.83 8.17
C SER A 182 10.08 -5.02 8.10
N TRP A 183 10.04 -3.92 7.34
CA TRP A 183 8.85 -3.07 7.23
C TRP A 183 7.82 -3.62 6.24
N LEU A 184 8.25 -4.51 5.34
CA LEU A 184 7.45 -5.05 4.23
C LEU A 184 6.17 -5.74 4.73
N GLY A 185 6.29 -6.60 5.74
CA GLY A 185 5.16 -7.34 6.30
C GLY A 185 4.08 -6.43 6.87
N LEU A 186 4.48 -5.43 7.69
CA LEU A 186 3.56 -4.43 8.23
C LEU A 186 2.96 -3.57 7.11
N GLY A 187 3.76 -3.18 6.11
CA GLY A 187 3.28 -2.44 4.95
C GLY A 187 2.16 -3.18 4.21
N GLY A 188 2.33 -4.48 3.96
CA GLY A 188 1.31 -5.32 3.34
C GLY A 188 0.03 -5.44 4.18
N LEU A 189 0.16 -5.52 5.51
CA LEU A 189 -0.99 -5.56 6.42
C LEU A 189 -1.76 -4.24 6.43
N LEU A 190 -1.06 -3.10 6.49
CA LEU A 190 -1.69 -1.78 6.46
C LEU A 190 -2.41 -1.53 5.13
N PHE A 191 -1.83 -1.98 4.01
CA PHE A 191 -2.49 -1.89 2.71
C PHE A 191 -3.79 -2.71 2.70
N THR A 192 -3.72 -3.95 3.17
CA THR A 192 -4.89 -4.84 3.26
C THR A 192 -5.97 -4.26 4.18
N GLY A 193 -5.59 -3.71 5.33
CA GLY A 193 -6.51 -3.06 6.25
C GLY A 193 -7.17 -1.81 5.67
N SER A 194 -6.40 -0.97 4.96
CA SER A 194 -6.90 0.20 4.25
C SER A 194 -8.01 -0.17 3.26
N ASP A 195 -7.77 -1.17 2.41
CA ASP A 195 -8.75 -1.59 1.39
C ASP A 195 -9.96 -2.29 2.00
N GLY A 196 -9.76 -3.09 3.05
CA GLY A 196 -10.85 -3.64 3.84
C GLY A 196 -11.75 -2.54 4.40
N LEU A 197 -11.15 -1.45 4.90
CA LEU A 197 -11.90 -0.32 5.43
C LEU A 197 -12.66 0.47 4.34
N ILE A 198 -12.15 0.52 3.10
CA ILE A 198 -12.90 1.05 1.95
C ILE A 198 -14.19 0.23 1.73
N VAL A 199 -14.09 -1.10 1.74
CA VAL A 199 -15.26 -2.00 1.59
C VAL A 199 -16.24 -1.80 2.75
N VAL A 200 -15.75 -1.78 3.99
CA VAL A 200 -16.60 -1.55 5.17
C VAL A 200 -17.30 -0.19 5.10
N ARG A 201 -16.58 0.87 4.72
CA ARG A 201 -17.13 2.22 4.54
C ARG A 201 -18.23 2.23 3.49
N LYS A 202 -18.04 1.57 2.35
CA LYS A 202 -19.01 1.53 1.24
C LYS A 202 -20.29 0.79 1.64
N LEU A 203 -20.16 -0.35 2.32
CA LEU A 203 -21.28 -1.24 2.61
C LEU A 203 -22.07 -0.83 3.85
N PHE A 204 -21.38 -0.40 4.92
CA PHE A 204 -21.98 -0.29 6.25
C PHE A 204 -22.07 1.13 6.80
N LEU A 205 -21.19 2.05 6.40
CA LEU A 205 -21.17 3.40 6.98
C LEU A 205 -22.08 4.36 6.20
N ARG A 206 -23.10 4.91 6.87
CA ARG A 206 -24.07 5.86 6.29
C ARG A 206 -23.89 7.30 6.75
N GLY A 207 -23.32 7.53 7.94
CA GLY A 207 -23.17 8.88 8.51
C GLY A 207 -21.98 9.65 7.97
N THR A 208 -22.13 10.96 7.75
CA THR A 208 -21.07 11.82 7.20
C THR A 208 -19.81 11.82 8.06
N LYS A 209 -19.94 11.94 9.38
CA LYS A 209 -18.80 11.98 10.31
C LYS A 209 -18.04 10.64 10.35
N SER A 210 -18.76 9.51 10.41
CA SER A 210 -18.13 8.19 10.44
C SER A 210 -17.47 7.85 9.11
N ARG A 211 -18.06 8.25 7.98
CA ARG A 211 -17.45 8.11 6.65
C ARG A 211 -16.18 8.94 6.50
N ALA A 212 -16.18 10.19 6.98
CA ALA A 212 -15.01 11.06 6.96
C ALA A 212 -13.87 10.53 7.85
N ALA A 213 -14.18 10.03 9.05
CA ALA A 213 -13.19 9.41 9.93
C ALA A 213 -12.60 8.13 9.33
N ALA A 214 -13.45 7.26 8.77
CA ALA A 214 -13.01 6.06 8.08
C ALA A 214 -12.13 6.39 6.87
N GLU A 215 -12.48 7.41 6.10
CA GLU A 215 -11.69 7.88 4.96
C GLU A 215 -10.32 8.42 5.39
N GLY A 216 -10.25 9.20 6.47
CA GLY A 216 -8.97 9.63 7.06
C GLY A 216 -8.11 8.43 7.49
N ALA A 217 -8.70 7.41 8.11
CA ALA A 217 -7.98 6.20 8.50
C ALA A 217 -7.51 5.37 7.31
N VAL A 218 -8.32 5.23 6.25
CA VAL A 218 -7.93 4.62 4.97
C VAL A 218 -6.71 5.34 4.41
N LEU A 219 -6.75 6.67 4.29
CA LEU A 219 -5.69 7.45 3.68
C LEU A 219 -4.38 7.40 4.49
N ALA A 220 -4.47 7.47 5.82
CA ALA A 220 -3.31 7.37 6.70
C ALA A 220 -2.66 5.97 6.62
N SER A 221 -3.46 4.90 6.69
CA SER A 221 -2.97 3.52 6.60
C SER A 221 -2.42 3.19 5.22
N TYR A 222 -3.06 3.67 4.14
CA TYR A 222 -2.56 3.59 2.76
C TYR A 222 -1.19 4.26 2.60
N ALA A 223 -1.05 5.51 3.06
CA ALA A 223 0.22 6.22 2.95
C ALA A 223 1.32 5.49 3.74
N ALA A 224 1.04 5.10 4.99
CA ALA A 224 1.99 4.31 5.77
C ALA A 224 2.37 3.00 5.05
N ALA A 225 1.40 2.29 4.47
CA ALA A 225 1.65 1.08 3.69
C ALA A 225 2.60 1.33 2.51
N GLN A 226 2.33 2.35 1.70
CA GLN A 226 3.16 2.74 0.55
C GLN A 226 4.60 3.03 0.97
N LEU A 227 4.77 3.84 2.02
CA LEU A 227 6.08 4.20 2.52
C LEU A 227 6.86 2.97 3.00
N LEU A 228 6.24 2.12 3.82
CA LEU A 228 6.88 0.91 4.37
C LEU A 228 7.23 -0.09 3.28
N LEU A 229 6.34 -0.31 2.31
CA LEU A 229 6.55 -1.24 1.20
C LEU A 229 7.68 -0.75 0.28
N VAL A 230 7.64 0.52 -0.16
CA VAL A 230 8.64 1.05 -1.08
C VAL A 230 10.01 1.11 -0.43
N GLU A 231 10.12 1.63 0.80
CA GLU A 231 11.41 1.70 1.49
C GLU A 231 11.96 0.30 1.87
N GLY A 232 11.07 -0.64 2.18
CA GLY A 232 11.45 -2.05 2.37
C GLY A 232 11.95 -2.70 1.09
N MET A 233 11.29 -2.49 -0.04
CA MET A 233 11.71 -3.01 -1.35
C MET A 233 13.01 -2.36 -1.82
N LEU A 234 13.19 -1.06 -1.62
CA LEU A 234 14.47 -0.37 -1.88
C LEU A 234 15.63 -0.95 -1.06
N ALA A 235 15.36 -1.34 0.18
CA ALA A 235 16.37 -2.01 1.01
C ALA A 235 16.66 -3.44 0.55
N ALA A 236 15.64 -4.20 0.13
CA ALA A 236 15.80 -5.55 -0.39
C ALA A 236 16.45 -5.61 -1.78
N ALA A 237 16.21 -4.60 -2.61
CA ALA A 237 16.66 -4.54 -4.00
C ALA A 237 18.05 -3.93 -4.20
N ARG A 238 18.67 -3.41 -3.13
CA ARG A 238 20.00 -2.82 -3.18
C ARG A 238 21.02 -3.83 -3.70
N ARG A 239 21.79 -3.45 -4.71
CA ARG A 239 22.94 -4.21 -5.21
C ARG A 239 23.97 -4.36 -4.08
N ARG A 240 24.46 -5.58 -3.89
CA ARG A 240 25.57 -5.86 -2.98
C ARG A 240 26.89 -5.58 -3.68
#